data_AF-A0A0F3RCY2-F1
#
_entry.id   AF-A0A0F3RCY2-F1
#
_cell.length_a   1.000
_cell.length_b   1.000
_cell.length_c   1.000
_cell.angle_alpha   90.00
_cell.angle_beta   90.00
_cell.angle_gamma   90.00
#
_symmetry.space_group_name_H-M   'P 1'
#
loop_
_entity.id
_entity.type
_entity.pdbx_description
1 polymer ?
#
loop_
_entity_poly.entity_id
_entity_poly.type
_entity_poly.pdbx_seq_one_letter_code
_entity_poly.pdbx_strand_id
1 'polypeptide(L)' 'MKYYIEEQAWEVILSFFKERNGIHNKNEEKMRQFIEAIWFIVRTGCQWRLLPGDYGCK' A
#
# COMPACT_ATOMS: atom_id res chain seq x y z
N MET A 1 7.82 6.22 -8.61
CA MET A 1 7.76 4.86 -8.05
C MET A 1 7.05 3.97 -9.05
N LYS A 2 7.51 2.73 -9.27
CA LYS A 2 6.78 1.76 -10.08
C LYS A 2 5.80 1.04 -9.15
N TYR A 3 4.50 1.27 -9.34
CA TYR A 3 3.45 0.57 -8.61
C TYR A 3 3.18 -0.78 -9.28
N TYR A 4 2.98 -1.82 -8.47
CA TYR A 4 2.67 -3.16 -8.93
C TYR A 4 1.16 -3.45 -8.92
N ILE A 5 0.39 -2.75 -8.10
CA ILE A 5 -1.07 -2.81 -8.13
C ILE A 5 -1.55 -1.93 -9.29
N GLU A 6 -2.31 -2.55 -10.18
CA GLU A 6 -2.98 -1.88 -11.31
C GLU A 6 -3.92 -0.78 -10.81
N GLU A 7 -4.06 0.30 -11.58
CA GLU A 7 -4.85 1.46 -11.15
C GLU A 7 -6.32 1.11 -10.89
N GLN A 8 -6.91 0.24 -11.71
CA GLN A 8 -8.29 -0.23 -11.52
C GLN A 8 -8.47 -0.98 -10.19
N ALA A 9 -7.52 -1.84 -9.82
CA ALA A 9 -7.53 -2.53 -8.54
C ALA A 9 -7.32 -1.55 -7.38
N TRP A 10 -6.45 -0.56 -7.56
CA TRP A 10 -6.21 0.50 -6.58
C TRP A 10 -7.47 1.33 -6.31
N GLU A 11 -8.26 1.69 -7.31
CA GLU A 11 -9.50 2.45 -7.13
C GLU A 11 -10.53 1.72 -6.26
N VAL A 12 -10.65 0.40 -6.44
CA VAL A 12 -11.53 -0.45 -5.63
C VAL A 12 -11.05 -0.48 -4.18
N ILE A 13 -9.75 -0.67 -3.97
CA ILE A 13 -9.12 -0.67 -2.64
C ILE A 13 -9.32 0.69 -1.95
N LEU A 14 -9.06 1.78 -2.66
CA LEU A 14 -9.19 3.14 -2.15
C LEU A 14 -10.64 3.44 -1.77
N SER A 15 -11.61 3.02 -2.58
CA SER A 15 -13.04 3.18 -2.29
C SER A 15 -13.45 2.43 -1.02
N PHE A 16 -12.99 1.19 -0.85
CA PHE A 16 -13.23 0.40 0.37
C PHE A 16 -12.69 1.10 1.63
N PHE A 17 -11.49 1.68 1.54
CA PHE A 17 -10.90 2.38 2.67
C PHE A 17 -11.51 3.76 2.93
N LYS A 18 -11.97 4.47 1.89
CA LYS A 18 -12.70 5.75 2.02
C LYS A 18 -14.06 5.56 2.68
N GLU A 19 -14.71 4.43 2.46
CA GLU A 19 -15.99 4.08 3.10
C GLU A 19 -15.82 3.78 4.60
N ARG A 20 -14.64 3.35 5.04
CA ARG A 20 -14.34 3.05 6.45
C ARG A 20 -13.99 4.32 7.23
N ASN A 21 -14.90 4.72 8.11
CA ASN A 21 -14.66 5.82 9.05
C ASN A 21 -13.63 5.41 10.11
N GLY A 22 -12.54 6.19 10.26
CA GLY A 22 -11.47 5.94 11.24
C GLY A 22 -10.08 5.68 10.65
N ILE A 23 -9.95 5.57 9.33
CA ILE A 23 -8.64 5.44 8.66
C ILE A 23 -8.16 6.81 8.21
N HIS A 24 -6.91 7.13 8.53
CA HIS A 24 -6.29 8.40 8.15
C HIS A 24 -5.97 8.43 6.65
N ASN A 25 -6.99 8.71 5.84
CA ASN A 25 -6.92 8.73 4.38
C ASN A 25 -6.47 10.08 3.78
N LYS A 26 -5.94 11.01 4.60
CA LYS A 26 -5.54 12.35 4.15
C LYS A 26 -4.37 12.34 3.15
N ASN A 27 -3.61 11.25 3.07
CA ASN A 27 -2.48 11.13 2.16
C ASN A 27 -2.56 9.80 1.38
N GLU A 28 -3.18 9.87 0.20
CA GLU A 28 -3.38 8.71 -0.67
C GLU A 28 -2.06 8.09 -1.15
N GLU A 29 -1.01 8.89 -1.36
CA GLU A 29 0.30 8.39 -1.79
C GLU A 29 0.94 7.50 -0.72
N LYS A 30 0.98 7.98 0.53
CA LYS A 30 1.51 7.17 1.66
C LYS A 30 0.69 5.91 1.87
N MET A 31 -0.63 6.00 1.67
CA MET A 31 -1.51 4.86 1.77
C MET A 31 -1.24 3.84 0.66
N ARG A 32 -1.04 4.30 -0.59
CA ARG A 32 -0.67 3.44 -1.71
C ARG A 32 0.65 2.74 -1.45
N GLN A 33 1.66 3.46 -0.98
CA GLN A 33 2.95 2.88 -0.59
C GLN A 33 2.80 1.78 0.47
N PHE A 34 1.95 1.99 1.47
CA PHE A 34 1.70 0.99 2.51
C PHE A 34 1.00 -0.26 1.99
N ILE A 35 0.00 -0.11 1.11
CA ILE A 35 -0.69 -1.27 0.53
C ILE A 35 0.23 -2.03 -0.42
N GLU A 36 1.07 -1.34 -1.19
CA GLU A 36 2.09 -1.96 -2.04
C GLU A 36 3.12 -2.75 -1.21
N ALA A 37 3.51 -2.22 -0.05
CA ALA A 37 4.37 -2.93 0.89
C ALA A 37 3.75 -4.25 1.35
N ILE A 38 2.46 -4.23 1.73
CA ILE A 38 1.71 -5.43 2.11
C ILE A 38 1.65 -6.40 0.94
N TRP A 39 1.32 -5.92 -0.26
CA TRP A 39 1.23 -6.75 -1.44
C TRP A 39 2.57 -7.42 -1.77
N PHE A 40 3.68 -6.70 -1.64
CA PHE A 40 5.01 -7.24 -1.81
C PHE A 40 5.30 -8.36 -0.79
N ILE A 41 4.98 -8.15 0.49
CA ILE A 41 5.14 -9.17 1.53
C ILE A 41 4.31 -10.42 1.22
N VAL A 42 3.03 -10.25 0.89
CA VAL A 42 2.13 -11.37 0.57
C VAL A 42 2.62 -12.13 -0.66
N ARG A 43 3.11 -11.42 -1.69
CA ARG A 43 3.60 -12.02 -2.93
C ARG A 43 4.93 -12.76 -2.76
N THR A 44 5.82 -12.27 -1.90
CA THR A 44 7.20 -12.78 -1.77
C THR A 44 7.43 -13.64 -0.53
N GLY A 45 6.54 -13.58 0.46
CA GLY A 45 6.77 -14.15 1.78
C GLY A 45 7.85 -13.42 2.60
N CYS A 46 8.26 -12.21 2.17
CA CYS A 46 9.32 -11.45 2.82
C CYS A 46 8.91 -10.99 4.23
N GLN A 47 9.84 -11.03 5.18
CA GLN A 47 9.60 -10.48 6.52
C GLN A 47 9.52 -8.95 6.47
N TRP A 48 8.69 -8.35 7.32
CA TRP A 48 8.54 -6.88 7.44
C TRP A 48 9.86 -6.13 7.63
N ARG A 49 10.84 -6.73 8.32
CA ARG A 49 12.17 -6.14 8.56
C ARG A 49 13.08 -6.11 7.32
N LEU A 50 12.74 -6.88 6.29
CA LEU A 50 13.50 -7.00 5.05
C LEU A 50 12.81 -6.29 3.89
N LEU A 51 11.78 -5.49 4.17
CA LEU A 51 11.09 -4.70 3.18
C LEU A 51 12.07 -3.69 2.53
N PRO A 52 12.04 -3.54 1.19
CA PRO A 52 12.85 -2.52 0.53
C PRO A 52 12.59 -1.12 1.11
N GLY A 53 13.67 -0.34 1.29
CA GLY A 53 13.59 1.01 1.88
C GLY A 53 12.65 1.97 1.13
N ASP A 54 12.40 1.71 -0.15
CA ASP A 54 11.39 2.40 -0.96
C ASP A 54 10.00 2.41 -0.30
N TYR A 55 9.59 1.31 0.32
CA TYR A 55 8.27 1.20 0.97
C TYR A 55 8.22 1.73 2.41
N GLY A 56 9.39 2.00 3.01
CA GLY A 56 9.48 2.46 4.38
C GLY A 56 10.86 2.27 5.00
N CYS A 57 11.78 3.19 4.72
CA CYS A 57 12.72 3.73 5.69
C CYS A 57 13.35 5.01 5.10
N LYS A 58 12.96 6.17 5.62
CA LYS A 58 13.83 7.35 5.70
C LYS A 58 13.86 7.79 7.15
#